data_AF-A0A9W8KHW2-F1
#
_entry.id   AF-A0A9W8KHW2-F1
#
_cell.length_a   1.000
_cell.length_b   1.000
_cell.length_c   1.000
_cell.angle_alpha   90.00
_cell.angle_beta   90.00
_cell.angle_gamma   90.00
#
_symmetry.space_group_name_H-M   'P 1'
#
loop_
_entity.id
_entity.type
_entity.pdbx_description
1 polymer ?
#
loop_
_entity_poly.entity_id
_entity_poly.type
_entity_poly.pdbx_seq_one_letter_code
_entity_poly.pdbx_strand_id
1 'polypeptide(L)'
;MKFTSAIAVLVATVATASAATHGPTPGQDLCCAANQERARRGIPALKWAPSIDVIARGQSEHQSRLGRTSHFGPAGKLYYLASRLDSVGFGYMTAAENVGGGFRSVDAVTTAWMNSKGHRDATLARHSTVCGGGVAGDGYYTINFASPMNKNDENAYFSLQCSGSKSLGAYNGDSPVPHRPQPPVAPQPPRPSAQPPVAPKPPVQPPVQPQPPKPQPQPPVQPPVQPPVGHKPPVQPPVQPPVQPQPPVAPGNGKCKRVPKGSIAAGKCKPCKQCGSKPSPFRR
;
A
#
# COMPACT_ATOMS: atom_id res chain seq x y z
N MET A 1 -51.49 -34.78 -50.93
CA MET A 1 -50.56 -33.66 -50.69
C MET A 1 -49.50 -34.14 -49.69
N LYS A 2 -48.22 -34.19 -50.08
CA LYS A 2 -47.10 -34.63 -49.22
C LYS A 2 -46.28 -33.39 -48.87
N PHE A 3 -46.18 -33.06 -47.58
CA PHE A 3 -45.25 -32.04 -47.09
C PHE A 3 -43.96 -32.73 -46.64
N THR A 4 -42.85 -32.47 -47.31
CA THR A 4 -41.50 -32.81 -46.85
C THR A 4 -40.86 -31.56 -46.28
N SER A 5 -40.74 -31.49 -44.95
CA SER A 5 -39.95 -30.47 -44.26
C SER A 5 -38.48 -30.90 -44.22
N ALA A 6 -37.60 -30.13 -44.84
CA ALA A 6 -36.16 -30.26 -44.66
C ALA A 6 -35.75 -29.47 -43.40
N ILE A 7 -35.16 -30.16 -42.43
CA ILE A 7 -34.55 -29.53 -41.25
C ILE A 7 -33.07 -29.33 -41.57
N ALA A 8 -32.67 -28.07 -41.76
CA ALA A 8 -31.26 -27.70 -41.87
C ALA A 8 -30.64 -27.67 -40.46
N VAL A 9 -29.68 -28.55 -40.20
CA VAL A 9 -28.93 -28.58 -38.95
C VAL A 9 -27.69 -27.70 -39.11
N LEU A 10 -27.70 -26.55 -38.42
CA LEU A 10 -26.57 -25.65 -38.35
C LEU A 10 -25.64 -26.10 -37.21
N VAL A 11 -24.43 -26.53 -37.53
CA VAL A 11 -23.41 -26.90 -36.53
C VAL A 11 -22.54 -25.67 -36.25
N ALA A 12 -22.65 -25.11 -35.04
CA ALA A 12 -21.81 -24.00 -34.60
C ALA A 12 -20.60 -24.53 -33.82
N THR A 13 -19.39 -24.15 -34.24
CA THR A 13 -18.13 -24.42 -33.54
C THR A 13 -17.90 -23.38 -32.43
N VAL A 14 -17.67 -23.81 -31.19
CA VAL A 14 -17.30 -22.93 -30.07
C VAL A 14 -15.78 -22.89 -29.93
N ALA A 15 -15.18 -21.70 -30.04
CA ALA A 15 -13.77 -21.47 -29.76
C ALA A 15 -13.55 -21.26 -28.25
N THR A 16 -12.73 -22.10 -27.61
CA THR A 16 -12.26 -21.89 -26.24
C THR A 16 -11.09 -20.90 -26.23
N ALA A 17 -11.26 -19.74 -25.60
CA ALA A 17 -10.15 -18.82 -25.34
C ALA A 17 -9.26 -19.41 -24.23
N SER A 18 -8.03 -19.79 -24.57
CA SER A 18 -7.01 -20.14 -23.58
C SER A 18 -6.66 -18.91 -22.75
N ALA A 19 -6.83 -19.00 -21.43
CA ALA A 19 -6.19 -18.05 -20.52
C ALA A 19 -4.68 -18.11 -20.79
N ALA A 20 -4.11 -17.03 -21.31
CA ALA A 20 -2.69 -16.94 -21.57
C ALA A 20 -1.95 -17.11 -20.24
N THR A 21 -1.37 -18.29 -20.03
CA THR A 21 -0.40 -18.52 -18.96
C THR A 21 0.84 -17.71 -19.33
N HIS A 22 0.86 -16.46 -18.87
CA HIS A 22 2.04 -15.62 -18.99
C HIS A 22 3.16 -16.30 -18.19
N GLY A 23 4.33 -16.44 -18.80
CA GLY A 23 5.52 -16.96 -18.13
C GLY A 23 5.89 -16.12 -16.90
N PRO A 24 6.93 -16.55 -16.16
CA PRO A 24 7.32 -15.91 -14.91
C PRO A 24 7.49 -14.38 -15.05
N THR A 25 6.95 -13.62 -14.10
CA THR A 25 7.09 -12.15 -14.11
C THR A 25 8.38 -11.73 -13.40
N PRO A 26 8.95 -10.55 -13.73
CA PRO A 26 10.05 -9.99 -12.95
C PRO A 26 9.70 -9.80 -11.46
N GLY A 27 8.43 -9.57 -11.14
CA GLY A 27 7.95 -9.48 -9.76
C GLY A 27 8.05 -10.81 -9.02
N GLN A 28 7.70 -11.91 -9.69
CA GLN A 28 7.87 -13.24 -9.15
C GLN A 28 9.35 -13.60 -8.96
N ASP A 29 10.24 -13.24 -9.90
CA ASP A 29 11.68 -13.44 -9.73
C ASP A 29 12.23 -12.68 -8.51
N LEU A 30 11.83 -11.41 -8.33
CA LEU A 30 12.23 -10.63 -7.15
C LEU A 30 11.73 -11.26 -5.84
N CYS A 31 10.47 -11.72 -5.81
CA CYS A 31 9.92 -12.46 -4.69
C CYS A 31 10.67 -13.78 -4.43
N CYS A 32 11.05 -14.52 -5.47
CA CYS A 32 11.88 -15.70 -5.34
C CYS A 32 13.24 -15.39 -4.73
N ALA A 33 13.94 -14.37 -5.23
CA ALA A 33 15.22 -13.92 -4.67
C ALA A 33 15.11 -13.55 -3.17
N ALA A 34 14.05 -12.81 -2.79
CA ALA A 34 13.77 -12.51 -1.38
C ALA A 34 13.51 -13.79 -0.57
N ASN A 35 12.74 -14.73 -1.11
CA ASN A 35 12.45 -16.01 -0.46
C ASN A 35 13.69 -16.89 -0.28
N GLN A 36 14.67 -16.83 -1.17
CA GLN A 36 15.96 -17.49 -0.95
C GLN A 36 16.69 -16.93 0.27
N GLU A 37 16.74 -15.60 0.42
CA GLU A 37 17.38 -14.97 1.56
C GLU A 37 16.67 -15.27 2.87
N ARG A 38 15.34 -15.37 2.84
CA ARG A 38 14.51 -15.78 3.98
C ARG A 38 14.72 -17.25 4.32
N ALA A 39 14.78 -18.14 3.33
CA ALA A 39 15.01 -19.57 3.52
C ALA A 39 16.39 -19.84 4.18
N ARG A 40 17.46 -19.17 3.73
CA ARG A 40 18.80 -19.25 4.34
C ARG A 40 18.82 -18.89 5.83
N ARG A 41 17.78 -18.24 6.34
CA ARG A 41 17.65 -17.75 7.72
C ARG A 41 16.46 -18.36 8.48
N GLY A 42 15.82 -19.39 7.94
CA GLY A 42 14.67 -20.03 8.57
C GLY A 42 13.48 -19.08 8.76
N ILE A 43 13.30 -18.13 7.84
CA ILE A 43 12.16 -17.21 7.81
C ILE A 43 11.15 -17.74 6.79
N PRO A 44 9.84 -17.82 7.13
CA PRO A 44 8.82 -18.31 6.21
C PRO A 44 8.79 -17.54 4.89
N ALA A 45 8.57 -18.26 3.79
CA ALA A 45 8.47 -17.67 2.46
C ALA A 45 7.28 -16.70 2.38
N LEU A 46 7.48 -15.63 1.62
CA LEU A 46 6.45 -14.70 1.19
C LEU A 46 5.64 -15.35 0.06
N LYS A 47 4.32 -15.14 0.07
CA LYS A 47 3.47 -15.40 -1.08
C LYS A 47 3.54 -14.22 -2.06
N TRP A 48 3.47 -14.50 -3.35
CA TRP A 48 3.34 -13.49 -4.39
C TRP A 48 1.92 -12.92 -4.45
N ALA A 49 1.81 -11.62 -4.59
CA ALA A 49 0.55 -10.89 -4.75
C ALA A 49 0.56 -10.12 -6.09
N PRO A 50 -0.17 -10.58 -7.12
CA PRO A 50 -0.15 -9.97 -8.45
C PRO A 50 -0.56 -8.49 -8.47
N SER A 51 -1.47 -8.08 -7.58
CA SER A 51 -1.88 -6.68 -7.46
C SER A 51 -0.75 -5.77 -6.97
N ILE A 52 0.19 -6.31 -6.16
CA ILE A 52 1.35 -5.56 -5.70
C ILE A 52 2.40 -5.42 -6.83
N ASP A 53 2.52 -6.37 -7.76
CA ASP A 53 3.39 -6.24 -8.93
C ASP A 53 3.05 -5.00 -9.75
N VAL A 54 1.75 -4.71 -9.93
CA VAL A 54 1.27 -3.54 -10.69
C VAL A 54 1.87 -2.26 -10.14
N ILE A 55 1.82 -2.06 -8.82
CA ILE A 55 2.32 -0.84 -8.20
C ILE A 55 3.84 -0.79 -8.11
N ALA A 56 4.50 -1.94 -7.94
CA ALA A 56 5.95 -2.03 -7.90
C ALA A 56 6.55 -1.74 -9.28
N ARG A 57 5.94 -2.27 -10.35
CA ARG A 57 6.30 -1.94 -11.73
C ARG A 57 6.07 -0.46 -12.03
N GLY A 58 4.92 0.09 -11.67
CA GLY A 58 4.65 1.53 -11.84
C GLY A 58 5.67 2.41 -11.11
N GLN A 59 6.12 2.01 -9.92
CA GLN A 59 7.18 2.72 -9.19
C GLN A 59 8.54 2.59 -9.86
N SER A 60 8.87 1.42 -10.40
CA SER A 60 10.10 1.22 -11.19
C SER A 60 10.11 2.10 -12.43
N GLU A 61 8.99 2.17 -13.15
CA GLU A 61 8.83 3.03 -14.33
C GLU A 61 8.95 4.51 -13.96
N HIS A 62 8.40 4.92 -12.82
CA HIS A 62 8.54 6.29 -12.33
C HIS A 62 10.01 6.64 -12.02
N GLN A 63 10.72 5.78 -11.30
CA GLN A 63 12.14 5.97 -10.99
C GLN A 63 13.00 6.00 -12.24
N SER A 64 12.69 5.16 -13.23
CA SER A 64 13.34 5.18 -14.54
C SER A 64 13.14 6.51 -15.25
N ARG A 65 11.92 7.05 -15.29
CA ARG A 65 11.66 8.39 -15.87
C ARG A 65 12.37 9.52 -15.11
N LEU A 66 12.55 9.37 -13.80
CA LEU A 66 13.28 10.33 -12.97
C LEU A 66 14.80 10.22 -13.10
N GLY A 67 15.33 9.11 -13.64
CA GLY A 67 16.76 8.82 -13.66
C GLY A 67 17.37 8.61 -12.26
N ARG A 68 16.56 8.32 -11.23
CA ARG A 68 17.03 8.10 -9.84
C ARG A 68 16.05 7.26 -9.03
N THR A 69 16.56 6.61 -8.00
CA THR A 69 15.72 5.88 -7.05
C THR A 69 14.93 6.84 -6.15
N SER A 70 13.73 6.42 -5.76
CA SER A 70 12.82 7.19 -4.91
C SER A 70 11.77 6.28 -4.30
N HIS A 71 11.47 6.47 -3.02
CA HIS A 71 10.29 5.87 -2.38
C HIS A 71 9.00 6.66 -2.68
N PHE A 72 9.17 7.91 -3.11
CA PHE A 72 8.08 8.75 -3.57
C PHE A 72 7.77 8.44 -5.04
N GLY A 73 6.51 8.17 -5.32
CA GLY A 73 5.99 7.98 -6.66
C GLY A 73 5.55 9.30 -7.32
N PRO A 74 4.81 9.23 -8.43
CA PRO A 74 4.19 10.40 -9.03
C PRO A 74 3.31 11.14 -8.02
N ALA A 75 3.24 12.48 -8.13
CA ALA A 75 2.40 13.30 -7.27
C ALA A 75 0.92 12.84 -7.27
N GLY A 76 0.20 13.14 -6.19
CA GLY A 76 -1.20 12.73 -6.02
C GLY A 76 -1.34 11.34 -5.38
N LYS A 77 -2.32 10.56 -5.84
CA LYS A 77 -2.71 9.27 -5.21
C LYS A 77 -1.69 8.14 -5.37
N LEU A 78 -0.54 8.37 -6.01
CA LEU A 78 0.52 7.37 -6.19
C LEU A 78 1.83 7.76 -5.48
N TYR A 79 1.82 8.87 -4.72
CA TYR A 79 3.04 9.46 -4.17
C TYR A 79 3.65 8.60 -3.06
N TYR A 80 2.85 8.08 -2.13
CA TYR A 80 3.31 7.20 -1.07
C TYR A 80 2.99 5.73 -1.40
N LEU A 81 3.80 4.80 -0.87
CA LEU A 81 3.53 3.35 -0.96
C LEU A 81 2.11 3.01 -0.50
N ALA A 82 1.69 3.60 0.62
CA ALA A 82 0.33 3.44 1.15
C ALA A 82 -0.74 3.76 0.09
N SER A 83 -0.64 4.92 -0.55
CA SER A 83 -1.59 5.35 -1.57
C SER A 83 -1.52 4.49 -2.84
N ARG A 84 -0.33 3.97 -3.18
CA ARG A 84 -0.19 2.98 -4.26
C ARG A 84 -0.93 1.68 -3.92
N LEU A 85 -0.76 1.13 -2.72
CA LEU A 85 -1.50 -0.07 -2.27
C LEU A 85 -3.02 0.17 -2.28
N ASP A 86 -3.46 1.35 -1.81
CA ASP A 86 -4.88 1.74 -1.84
C ASP A 86 -5.42 1.79 -3.29
N SER A 87 -4.60 2.25 -4.25
CA SER A 87 -5.00 2.35 -5.66
C SER A 87 -5.34 1.00 -6.32
N VAL A 88 -4.81 -0.10 -5.79
CA VAL A 88 -5.11 -1.47 -6.23
C VAL A 88 -6.03 -2.21 -5.24
N GLY A 89 -6.64 -1.49 -4.30
CA GLY A 89 -7.56 -2.04 -3.31
C GLY A 89 -6.89 -3.00 -2.32
N PHE A 90 -5.57 -2.92 -2.16
CA PHE A 90 -4.84 -3.84 -1.30
C PHE A 90 -4.93 -3.40 0.17
N GLY A 91 -5.71 -4.12 0.98
CA GLY A 91 -5.78 -3.89 2.43
C GLY A 91 -4.59 -4.49 3.17
N TYR A 92 -3.89 -3.69 3.98
CA TYR A 92 -2.69 -4.12 4.72
C TYR A 92 -2.66 -3.58 6.16
N MET A 93 -1.92 -4.29 7.01
CA MET A 93 -1.58 -3.87 8.38
C MET A 93 -0.24 -3.13 8.40
N THR A 94 0.72 -3.64 7.65
CA THR A 94 2.07 -3.07 7.51
C THR A 94 2.56 -3.29 6.09
N ALA A 95 3.39 -2.37 5.61
CA ALA A 95 4.01 -2.47 4.29
C ALA A 95 5.42 -1.87 4.34
N ALA A 96 6.30 -2.40 3.50
CA ALA A 96 7.66 -1.93 3.30
C ALA A 96 8.03 -2.00 1.81
N GLU A 97 9.02 -1.22 1.39
CA GLU A 97 9.45 -1.15 0.00
C GLU A 97 10.98 -1.11 -0.05
N ASN A 98 11.56 -1.90 -0.95
CA ASN A 98 12.93 -1.74 -1.38
C ASN A 98 12.96 -1.22 -2.82
N VAL A 99 13.83 -0.26 -3.08
CA VAL A 99 14.07 0.27 -4.42
C VAL A 99 15.56 0.19 -4.78
N GLY A 100 15.86 0.02 -6.06
CA GLY A 100 17.21 -0.03 -6.60
C GLY A 100 17.24 0.45 -8.04
N GLY A 101 18.33 1.07 -8.48
CA GLY A 101 18.46 1.62 -9.84
C GLY A 101 19.83 1.32 -10.44
N GLY A 102 19.88 1.06 -11.74
CA GLY A 102 21.12 0.77 -12.48
C GLY A 102 21.62 -0.67 -12.36
N PHE A 103 20.82 -1.61 -11.83
CA PHE A 103 21.25 -2.99 -11.65
C PHE A 103 21.00 -3.83 -12.90
N ARG A 104 21.97 -4.69 -13.26
CA ARG A 104 21.86 -5.55 -14.45
C ARG A 104 21.04 -6.82 -14.25
N SER A 105 20.77 -7.20 -13.00
CA SER A 105 20.03 -8.42 -12.69
C SER A 105 19.33 -8.35 -11.33
N VAL A 106 18.36 -9.25 -11.15
CA VAL A 106 17.69 -9.50 -9.86
C VAL A 106 18.71 -9.88 -8.77
N ASP A 107 19.65 -10.77 -9.08
CA ASP A 107 20.68 -11.18 -8.11
C ASP A 107 21.54 -10.00 -7.64
N ALA A 108 21.91 -9.10 -8.56
CA ALA A 108 22.74 -7.95 -8.23
C ALA A 108 21.99 -6.97 -7.30
N VAL A 109 20.72 -6.66 -7.61
CA VAL A 109 19.93 -5.75 -6.77
C VAL A 109 19.58 -6.36 -5.42
N THR A 110 19.22 -7.65 -5.36
CA THR A 110 18.93 -8.33 -4.11
C THR A 110 20.17 -8.43 -3.24
N THR A 111 21.35 -8.73 -3.81
CA THR A 111 22.62 -8.70 -3.07
C THR A 111 22.90 -7.31 -2.48
N ALA A 112 22.69 -6.25 -3.25
CA ALA A 112 22.87 -4.88 -2.78
C ALA A 112 21.88 -4.54 -1.64
N TRP A 113 20.62 -4.95 -1.74
CA TRP A 113 19.64 -4.80 -0.66
C TRP A 113 20.05 -5.57 0.60
N MET A 114 20.54 -6.81 0.47
CA MET A 114 20.99 -7.59 1.62
C MET A 114 22.23 -7.01 2.30
N ASN A 115 23.05 -6.23 1.59
CA ASN A 115 24.18 -5.52 2.16
C ASN A 115 23.79 -4.20 2.85
N SER A 116 22.58 -3.67 2.62
CA SER A 116 22.05 -2.48 3.29
C SER A 116 21.15 -2.86 4.46
N LYS A 117 21.41 -2.33 5.66
CA LYS A 117 20.63 -2.67 6.87
C LYS A 117 19.13 -2.44 6.67
N GLY A 118 18.73 -1.25 6.20
CA GLY A 118 17.31 -0.92 6.03
C GLY A 118 16.60 -1.83 5.02
N HIS A 119 17.23 -2.08 3.88
CA HIS A 119 16.66 -2.94 2.84
C HIS A 119 16.61 -4.43 3.26
N ARG A 120 17.66 -4.89 3.95
CA ARG A 120 17.71 -6.23 4.53
C ARG A 120 16.62 -6.42 5.57
N ASP A 121 16.42 -5.45 6.46
CA ASP A 121 15.38 -5.52 7.50
C ASP A 121 13.98 -5.63 6.87
N ALA A 122 13.70 -4.90 5.78
CA ALA A 122 12.45 -5.03 5.03
C ALA A 122 12.28 -6.44 4.40
N THR A 123 13.34 -6.97 3.78
CA THR A 123 13.32 -8.31 3.13
C THR A 123 13.09 -9.43 4.15
N LEU A 124 13.69 -9.30 5.34
CA LEU A 124 13.68 -10.32 6.39
C LEU A 124 12.59 -10.10 7.45
N ALA A 125 11.73 -9.08 7.27
CA ALA A 125 10.63 -8.80 8.17
C ALA A 125 9.70 -10.02 8.31
N ARG A 126 9.60 -10.57 9.54
CA ARG A 126 8.77 -11.76 9.81
C ARG A 126 7.27 -11.49 9.76
N HIS A 127 6.86 -10.23 9.94
CA HIS A 127 5.44 -9.83 9.88
C HIS A 127 4.93 -9.69 8.44
N SER A 128 5.81 -9.52 7.46
CA SER A 128 5.48 -9.54 6.04
C SER A 128 5.26 -10.97 5.58
N THR A 129 4.13 -11.20 4.92
CA THR A 129 3.71 -12.53 4.44
C THR A 129 3.49 -12.55 2.93
N VAL A 130 3.43 -11.38 2.29
CA VAL A 130 3.31 -11.28 0.83
C VAL A 130 4.32 -10.30 0.24
N CYS A 131 4.60 -10.47 -1.04
CA CYS A 131 5.39 -9.53 -1.83
C CYS A 131 4.83 -9.38 -3.25
N GLY A 132 5.21 -8.29 -3.90
CA GLY A 132 5.13 -8.10 -5.34
C GLY A 132 6.24 -7.18 -5.79
N GLY A 133 6.68 -7.33 -7.04
CA GLY A 133 7.84 -6.65 -7.56
C GLY A 133 7.68 -6.19 -9.00
N GLY A 134 8.63 -5.37 -9.42
CA GLY A 134 8.68 -4.87 -10.79
C GLY A 134 10.07 -4.40 -11.16
N VAL A 135 10.30 -4.33 -12.47
CA VAL A 135 11.50 -3.75 -13.08
C VAL A 135 11.09 -2.88 -14.25
N ALA A 136 11.82 -1.79 -14.48
CA ALA A 136 11.66 -0.93 -15.66
C ALA A 136 12.95 -0.22 -16.05
N GLY A 137 13.04 0.17 -17.33
CA GLY A 137 14.14 0.93 -17.89
C GLY A 137 15.50 0.26 -17.69
N ASP A 138 16.52 1.07 -17.40
CA ASP A 138 17.91 0.63 -17.23
C ASP A 138 18.19 -0.05 -15.87
N GLY A 139 17.29 -0.95 -15.46
CA GLY A 139 17.46 -1.72 -14.23
C GLY A 139 17.02 -0.97 -12.98
N TYR A 140 15.87 -0.29 -13.05
CA TYR A 140 15.16 0.16 -11.85
C TYR A 140 14.26 -0.95 -11.35
N TYR A 141 14.44 -1.35 -10.09
CA TYR A 141 13.70 -2.41 -9.43
C TYR A 141 12.97 -1.85 -8.22
N THR A 142 11.76 -2.36 -8.00
CA THR A 142 11.00 -2.16 -6.78
C THR A 142 10.48 -3.51 -6.33
N ILE A 143 10.61 -3.81 -5.03
CA ILE A 143 9.87 -4.90 -4.39
C ILE A 143 9.15 -4.33 -3.16
N ASN A 144 7.86 -4.65 -3.07
CA ASN A 144 6.99 -4.26 -1.99
C ASN A 144 6.65 -5.49 -1.16
N PHE A 145 6.70 -5.34 0.16
CA PHE A 145 6.36 -6.36 1.14
C PHE A 145 5.14 -5.89 1.92
N ALA A 146 4.21 -6.79 2.23
CA ALA A 146 3.06 -6.44 3.04
C ALA A 146 2.65 -7.55 4.00
N SER A 147 2.01 -7.14 5.09
CA SER A 147 1.17 -7.99 5.93
C SER A 147 -0.28 -7.68 5.58
N PRO A 148 -1.01 -8.55 4.86
CA PRO A 148 -2.36 -8.26 4.42
C PRO A 148 -3.35 -8.17 5.59
N MET A 149 -4.38 -7.35 5.43
CA MET A 149 -5.49 -7.24 6.38
C MET A 149 -6.33 -8.52 6.38
N ASN A 150 -6.69 -9.02 5.19
CA ASN A 150 -7.24 -10.36 5.02
C ASN A 150 -6.13 -11.32 4.60
N LYS A 151 -5.69 -12.18 5.52
CA LYS A 151 -4.59 -13.15 5.29
C LYS A 151 -5.04 -14.40 4.53
N ASN A 152 -6.35 -14.65 4.46
CA ASN A 152 -6.94 -15.87 3.93
C ASN A 152 -7.60 -15.64 2.55
N ASP A 153 -7.23 -14.56 1.86
CA ASP A 153 -7.64 -14.37 0.48
C ASP A 153 -6.80 -15.26 -0.44
N GLU A 154 -7.24 -16.51 -0.59
CA GLU A 154 -6.55 -17.55 -1.38
C GLU A 154 -6.49 -17.22 -2.88
N ASN A 155 -7.34 -16.30 -3.35
CA ASN A 155 -7.33 -15.82 -4.73
C ASN A 155 -6.36 -14.65 -4.94
N ALA A 156 -5.86 -14.04 -3.87
CA ALA A 156 -4.97 -12.88 -3.94
C ALA A 156 -3.49 -13.23 -3.73
N TYR A 157 -3.18 -14.35 -3.06
CA TYR A 157 -1.80 -14.68 -2.67
C TYR A 157 -1.39 -16.09 -3.07
N PHE A 158 -0.32 -16.17 -3.86
CA PHE A 158 0.14 -17.40 -4.48
C PHE A 158 1.52 -17.76 -3.93
N SER A 159 1.76 -19.01 -3.54
CA SER A 159 3.14 -19.44 -3.27
C SER A 159 3.94 -19.42 -4.58
N LEU A 160 5.26 -19.32 -4.51
CA LEU A 160 6.12 -19.40 -5.69
C LEU A 160 6.95 -20.67 -5.65
N GLN A 161 7.09 -21.32 -6.80
CA GLN A 161 8.13 -22.31 -7.01
C GLN A 161 9.37 -21.60 -7.55
N CYS A 162 10.48 -21.71 -6.82
CA CYS A 162 11.70 -20.98 -7.15
C CYS A 162 12.83 -21.96 -7.47
N SER A 163 13.55 -21.72 -8.56
CA SER A 163 14.84 -22.33 -8.86
C SER A 163 15.88 -21.23 -8.95
N GLY A 164 16.81 -21.18 -8.00
CA GLY A 164 17.60 -19.96 -7.84
C GLY A 164 16.68 -18.77 -7.49
N SER A 165 17.04 -17.59 -7.98
CA SER A 165 16.22 -16.37 -7.91
C SER A 165 15.10 -16.33 -8.96
N LYS A 166 14.94 -17.40 -9.76
CA LYS A 166 13.97 -17.45 -10.86
C LYS A 166 12.70 -18.16 -10.43
N SER A 167 11.57 -17.53 -10.72
CA SER A 167 10.26 -18.15 -10.60
C SER A 167 10.07 -19.18 -11.70
N LEU A 168 9.53 -20.34 -11.34
CA LEU A 168 9.03 -21.36 -12.28
C LEU A 168 7.52 -21.22 -12.54
N GLY A 169 6.88 -20.24 -11.89
CA GLY A 169 5.44 -19.99 -11.94
C GLY A 169 4.82 -19.75 -10.56
N ALA A 170 3.56 -19.29 -10.57
CA ALA A 170 2.75 -19.17 -9.37
C ALA A 170 2.14 -20.52 -8.97
N TYR A 171 2.24 -20.86 -7.69
CA TYR A 171 1.77 -22.11 -7.08
C TYR A 171 0.77 -21.79 -5.96
N ASN A 172 -0.50 -22.08 -6.17
CA ASN A 172 -1.47 -22.16 -5.09
C ASN A 172 -1.45 -23.60 -4.59
N GLY A 173 -1.32 -23.84 -3.29
CA GLY A 173 -1.13 -25.18 -2.70
C GLY A 173 -2.11 -26.28 -3.15
N ASP A 174 -3.21 -25.92 -3.79
CA ASP A 174 -4.29 -26.77 -4.29
C ASP A 174 -4.19 -27.11 -5.79
N SER A 175 -3.21 -26.56 -6.51
CA SER A 175 -2.97 -26.90 -7.92
C SER A 175 -2.24 -28.23 -8.03
N PRO A 176 -2.77 -29.21 -8.78
CA PRO A 176 -2.08 -30.48 -8.99
C PRO A 176 -0.74 -30.17 -9.67
N VAL A 177 0.34 -30.53 -8.97
CA VAL A 177 1.71 -30.45 -9.48
C VAL A 177 1.72 -31.02 -10.91
N PRO A 178 2.30 -30.35 -11.93
CA PRO A 178 2.49 -30.96 -13.23
C PRO A 178 3.28 -32.24 -13.03
N HIS A 179 2.60 -33.38 -13.09
CA HIS A 179 3.28 -34.67 -13.08
C HIS A 179 4.17 -34.70 -14.32
N ARG A 180 5.46 -34.86 -14.06
CA ARG A 180 6.44 -35.34 -15.04
C ARG A 180 5.76 -36.46 -15.86
N PRO A 181 5.87 -36.48 -17.21
CA PRO A 181 5.10 -37.39 -18.04
C PRO A 181 5.16 -38.82 -17.50
N GLN A 182 4.02 -39.37 -17.10
CA GLN A 182 3.90 -40.80 -16.82
C GLN A 182 3.73 -41.52 -18.17
N PRO A 183 4.32 -42.72 -18.34
CA PRO A 183 4.14 -43.51 -19.55
C PRO A 183 2.64 -43.79 -19.82
N PRO A 184 2.22 -43.91 -21.08
CA PRO A 184 0.84 -43.65 -21.48
C PRO A 184 -0.14 -44.67 -20.88
N VAL A 185 -1.26 -44.14 -20.36
CA VAL A 185 -2.41 -44.91 -19.91
C VAL A 185 -3.51 -44.84 -20.98
N ALA A 186 -4.15 -45.99 -21.24
CA ALA A 186 -5.13 -46.19 -22.32
C ALA A 186 -6.44 -45.38 -22.16
N PRO A 187 -7.23 -45.15 -23.23
CA PRO A 187 -8.27 -44.12 -23.27
C PRO A 187 -9.58 -44.51 -22.56
N GLN A 188 -10.26 -43.52 -21.99
CA GLN A 188 -11.64 -43.63 -21.46
C GLN A 188 -12.59 -42.58 -22.10
N PRO A 189 -13.91 -42.85 -22.16
CA PRO A 189 -14.88 -42.13 -23.01
C PRO A 189 -15.48 -40.84 -22.38
N PRO A 190 -16.10 -39.94 -23.18
CA PRO A 190 -16.35 -38.55 -22.75
C PRO A 190 -17.74 -38.30 -22.12
N ARG A 191 -17.84 -37.19 -21.36
CA ARG A 191 -19.07 -36.65 -20.75
C ARG A 191 -19.28 -35.14 -21.07
N PRO A 192 -20.50 -34.57 -20.93
CA PRO A 192 -21.01 -33.45 -21.72
C PRO A 192 -21.00 -32.07 -21.02
N SER A 193 -21.23 -31.02 -21.82
CA SER A 193 -20.93 -29.59 -21.56
C SER A 193 -22.12 -28.72 -21.12
N ALA A 194 -21.84 -27.61 -20.42
CA ALA A 194 -22.69 -26.41 -20.24
C ALA A 194 -21.79 -25.22 -19.80
N GLN A 195 -22.03 -23.92 -19.95
CA GLN A 195 -22.85 -22.99 -20.77
C GLN A 195 -22.21 -21.58 -20.55
N PRO A 196 -22.49 -20.53 -21.37
CA PRO A 196 -21.66 -19.30 -21.42
C PRO A 196 -22.17 -18.13 -20.54
N PRO A 197 -21.29 -17.18 -20.11
CA PRO A 197 -21.69 -16.02 -19.30
C PRO A 197 -21.84 -14.70 -20.08
N VAL A 198 -22.58 -13.76 -19.47
CA VAL A 198 -23.09 -12.46 -19.97
C VAL A 198 -22.16 -11.28 -19.63
N ALA A 199 -22.19 -10.21 -20.45
CA ALA A 199 -21.25 -9.07 -20.45
C ALA A 199 -21.49 -7.96 -19.40
N PRO A 200 -20.45 -7.20 -18.97
CA PRO A 200 -20.57 -6.09 -18.01
C PRO A 200 -20.50 -4.67 -18.62
N LYS A 201 -21.00 -3.68 -17.83
CA LYS A 201 -21.29 -2.25 -18.14
C LYS A 201 -20.18 -1.30 -17.57
N PRO A 202 -19.99 -0.05 -18.05
CA PRO A 202 -18.73 0.70 -17.88
C PRO A 202 -18.66 1.67 -16.66
N PRO A 203 -17.45 2.16 -16.27
CA PRO A 203 -17.24 2.87 -14.99
C PRO A 203 -17.06 4.40 -15.09
N VAL A 204 -17.39 5.10 -13.99
CA VAL A 204 -17.30 6.55 -13.76
C VAL A 204 -16.17 6.87 -12.78
N GLN A 205 -15.48 8.01 -12.97
CA GLN A 205 -14.28 8.46 -12.22
C GLN A 205 -14.61 9.31 -10.96
N PRO A 206 -13.76 9.29 -9.90
CA PRO A 206 -13.88 10.21 -8.76
C PRO A 206 -12.73 11.27 -8.65
N PRO A 207 -12.95 12.36 -7.86
CA PRO A 207 -12.16 13.61 -7.94
C PRO A 207 -11.00 13.75 -6.92
N VAL A 208 -10.20 14.82 -7.12
CA VAL A 208 -8.89 15.13 -6.50
C VAL A 208 -9.01 16.10 -5.30
N GLN A 209 -8.12 15.99 -4.30
CA GLN A 209 -7.98 16.94 -3.17
C GLN A 209 -6.58 17.59 -3.09
N PRO A 210 -6.43 18.80 -2.49
CA PRO A 210 -5.22 19.63 -2.54
C PRO A 210 -4.28 19.48 -1.32
N GLN A 211 -3.00 19.84 -1.49
CA GLN A 211 -1.91 19.71 -0.50
C GLN A 211 -1.49 21.05 0.18
N PRO A 212 -0.78 21.02 1.34
CA PRO A 212 -0.41 22.18 2.16
C PRO A 212 0.96 22.82 1.82
N PRO A 213 1.24 24.06 2.30
CA PRO A 213 2.43 24.83 1.92
C PRO A 213 3.70 24.57 2.76
N LYS A 214 4.86 24.88 2.18
CA LYS A 214 6.23 24.59 2.66
C LYS A 214 6.80 25.64 3.65
N PRO A 215 7.82 25.29 4.47
CA PRO A 215 8.45 26.19 5.46
C PRO A 215 9.52 27.13 4.88
N GLN A 216 9.76 28.28 5.54
CA GLN A 216 10.75 29.31 5.17
C GLN A 216 12.07 29.21 5.97
N PRO A 217 13.20 29.77 5.47
CA PRO A 217 14.54 29.68 6.08
C PRO A 217 14.80 30.70 7.21
N GLN A 218 15.66 30.35 8.17
CA GLN A 218 16.08 31.20 9.30
C GLN A 218 17.38 32.00 9.01
N PRO A 219 17.58 33.18 9.63
CA PRO A 219 18.77 34.03 9.44
C PRO A 219 20.01 33.56 10.24
N PRO A 220 21.23 34.03 9.89
CA PRO A 220 22.50 33.49 10.39
C PRO A 220 22.86 33.90 11.82
N VAL A 221 23.54 33.00 12.52
CA VAL A 221 24.04 33.13 13.91
C VAL A 221 25.37 33.90 13.94
N GLN A 222 25.51 34.90 14.83
CA GLN A 222 26.75 35.66 15.02
C GLN A 222 27.74 34.94 15.98
N PRO A 223 29.07 35.09 15.81
CA PRO A 223 30.09 34.47 16.68
C PRO A 223 30.24 35.17 18.05
N PRO A 224 30.84 34.51 19.06
CA PRO A 224 30.80 34.96 20.46
C PRO A 224 31.76 36.13 20.74
N VAL A 225 31.27 37.13 21.47
CA VAL A 225 32.04 38.28 21.97
C VAL A 225 32.71 37.92 23.30
N GLN A 226 34.02 38.20 23.44
CA GLN A 226 34.79 38.02 24.68
C GLN A 226 34.38 39.04 25.77
N PRO A 227 34.47 38.72 27.08
CA PRO A 227 34.06 39.64 28.14
C PRO A 227 35.17 40.66 28.47
N PRO A 228 34.85 41.95 28.73
CA PRO A 228 35.80 42.89 29.30
C PRO A 228 35.87 42.79 30.84
N VAL A 229 37.08 43.06 31.32
CA VAL A 229 37.52 43.08 32.73
C VAL A 229 36.82 44.19 33.52
N GLY A 230 36.53 43.88 34.79
CA GLY A 230 35.54 44.58 35.61
C GLY A 230 35.78 46.04 35.93
N HIS A 231 34.66 46.74 36.14
CA HIS A 231 34.54 47.93 36.98
C HIS A 231 33.24 47.75 37.79
N LYS A 232 33.31 47.90 39.11
CA LYS A 232 32.20 47.73 40.05
C LYS A 232 31.28 48.97 40.00
N PRO A 233 29.99 48.86 39.65
CA PRO A 233 29.04 49.97 39.77
C PRO A 233 28.40 50.05 41.17
N PRO A 234 27.85 51.22 41.55
CA PRO A 234 27.36 51.49 42.91
C PRO A 234 26.08 50.73 43.24
N VAL A 235 25.89 50.44 44.53
CA VAL A 235 24.69 49.81 45.10
C VAL A 235 23.48 50.75 44.91
N GLN A 236 22.46 50.29 44.19
CA GLN A 236 21.15 50.94 44.14
C GLN A 236 20.26 50.49 45.31
N PRO A 237 19.43 51.37 45.90
CA PRO A 237 18.47 51.00 46.94
C PRO A 237 17.35 50.08 46.40
N PRO A 238 16.67 49.30 47.27
CA PRO A 238 15.78 48.24 46.81
C PRO A 238 14.53 48.78 46.09
N VAL A 239 14.36 48.34 44.86
CA VAL A 239 13.13 48.53 44.07
C VAL A 239 12.08 47.56 44.60
N GLN A 240 10.91 48.07 44.97
CA GLN A 240 9.75 47.26 45.39
C GLN A 240 9.33 46.31 44.24
N PRO A 241 8.94 45.06 44.53
CA PRO A 241 8.51 44.14 43.49
C PRO A 241 7.20 44.62 42.83
N PRO A 242 7.08 44.57 41.50
CA PRO A 242 5.81 44.81 40.83
C PRO A 242 4.79 43.72 41.20
N VAL A 243 3.59 44.16 41.56
CA VAL A 243 2.41 43.34 41.88
C VAL A 243 2.13 42.36 40.74
N GLN A 244 2.08 41.06 41.06
CA GLN A 244 1.69 40.03 40.10
C GLN A 244 0.22 40.21 39.68
N PRO A 245 -0.12 40.11 38.38
CA PRO A 245 -1.50 39.99 37.95
C PRO A 245 -2.06 38.65 38.47
N GLN A 246 -3.17 38.69 39.21
CA GLN A 246 -3.88 37.48 39.61
C GLN A 246 -4.45 36.76 38.36
N PRO A 247 -4.42 35.42 38.32
CA PRO A 247 -5.06 34.66 37.25
C PRO A 247 -6.57 34.86 37.27
N PRO A 248 -7.26 34.87 36.10
CA PRO A 248 -8.71 34.96 36.06
C PRO A 248 -9.34 33.75 36.76
N VAL A 249 -10.25 34.05 37.68
CA VAL A 249 -11.07 33.11 38.44
C VAL A 249 -11.88 32.24 37.47
N ALA A 250 -11.69 30.92 37.56
CA ALA A 250 -12.54 29.97 36.87
C ALA A 250 -14.01 30.15 37.30
N PRO A 251 -14.99 30.25 36.38
CA PRO A 251 -16.39 30.21 36.78
C PRO A 251 -16.71 28.84 37.40
N GLY A 252 -17.22 28.91 38.63
CA GLY A 252 -17.36 27.77 39.53
C GLY A 252 -18.20 26.62 39.01
N ASN A 253 -17.90 25.44 39.54
CA ASN A 253 -18.67 24.22 39.42
C ASN A 253 -20.09 24.40 39.97
N GLY A 254 -20.98 24.93 39.13
CA GLY A 254 -22.42 24.82 39.31
C GLY A 254 -22.82 23.35 39.15
N LYS A 255 -23.09 22.68 40.27
CA LYS A 255 -23.68 21.33 40.30
C LYS A 255 -25.03 21.33 39.56
N CYS A 256 -25.07 20.91 38.30
CA CYS A 256 -26.32 20.51 37.68
C CYS A 256 -26.76 19.17 38.27
N LYS A 257 -27.71 19.21 39.21
CA LYS A 257 -28.39 18.03 39.73
C LYS A 257 -29.06 17.29 38.56
N ARG A 258 -28.89 15.96 38.51
CA ARG A 258 -29.65 15.07 37.62
C ARG A 258 -31.15 15.29 37.86
N VAL A 259 -31.88 15.66 36.81
CA VAL A 259 -33.33 15.51 36.78
C VAL A 259 -33.64 14.08 36.30
N PRO A 260 -34.55 13.32 36.94
CA PRO A 260 -34.88 11.97 36.54
C PRO A 260 -35.53 11.92 35.15
N LYS A 261 -35.41 10.76 34.48
CA LYS A 261 -36.05 10.48 33.19
C LYS A 261 -37.57 10.68 33.26
N GLY A 262 -38.10 11.46 32.32
CA GLY A 262 -39.52 11.46 31.93
C GLY A 262 -40.28 12.72 32.31
N SER A 263 -40.23 13.77 31.48
CA SER A 263 -41.27 14.81 31.43
C SER A 263 -41.20 15.59 30.12
N ILE A 264 -42.31 15.58 29.37
CA ILE A 264 -42.56 16.34 28.15
C ILE A 264 -43.10 17.70 28.57
N ALA A 265 -42.53 18.82 28.08
CA ALA A 265 -43.25 20.09 27.95
C ALA A 265 -42.49 21.10 27.07
N ALA A 266 -43.24 21.74 26.19
CA ALA A 266 -42.81 22.76 25.25
C ALA A 266 -42.58 24.13 25.92
N GLY A 267 -41.65 24.93 25.36
CA GLY A 267 -41.68 26.39 25.51
C GLY A 267 -40.34 27.10 25.75
N LYS A 268 -39.82 27.72 24.67
CA LYS A 268 -39.10 29.01 24.57
C LYS A 268 -37.93 29.33 25.53
N CYS A 269 -36.72 29.47 24.96
CA CYS A 269 -35.69 30.38 25.46
C CYS A 269 -35.08 31.23 24.33
N LYS A 270 -34.87 32.53 24.62
CA LYS A 270 -34.42 33.59 23.71
C LYS A 270 -32.96 33.42 23.24
N PRO A 271 -32.56 33.99 22.08
CA PRO A 271 -31.23 33.80 21.50
C PRO A 271 -30.16 34.66 22.18
N CYS A 272 -29.03 34.04 22.55
CA CYS A 272 -27.81 34.72 23.00
C CYS A 272 -26.88 34.93 21.79
N LYS A 273 -26.51 36.18 21.49
CA LYS A 273 -25.56 36.55 20.44
C LYS A 273 -24.14 36.26 20.92
N GLN A 274 -23.47 35.26 20.34
CA GLN A 274 -22.02 35.16 20.05
C GLN A 274 -21.55 33.70 20.01
N CYS A 275 -21.89 32.99 18.93
CA CYS A 275 -21.11 31.85 18.44
C CYS A 275 -21.14 31.93 16.91
N GLY A 276 -20.02 32.31 16.30
CA GLY A 276 -19.86 32.39 14.85
C GLY A 276 -19.83 31.00 14.21
N SER A 277 -20.77 30.75 13.29
CA SER A 277 -20.59 30.21 11.92
C SER A 277 -19.31 29.38 11.66
N LYS A 278 -19.32 28.12 11.19
CA LYS A 278 -20.20 27.45 10.19
C LYS A 278 -20.07 25.89 10.26
N PRO A 279 -21.00 25.15 9.63
CA PRO A 279 -21.25 23.72 9.86
C PRO A 279 -20.58 22.74 8.88
N SER A 280 -20.37 21.52 9.38
CA SER A 280 -19.96 20.28 8.72
C SER A 280 -21.10 19.65 7.90
N PRO A 281 -20.85 19.02 6.72
CA PRO A 281 -21.85 18.18 6.08
C PRO A 281 -21.72 16.71 6.53
N PHE A 282 -22.84 16.24 7.06
CA PHE A 282 -23.16 14.87 7.47
C PHE A 282 -23.05 13.84 6.35
N ARG A 283 -22.61 12.62 6.72
CA ARG A 283 -23.06 11.35 6.14
C ARG A 283 -24.49 11.03 6.59
N ARG A 284 -25.29 10.50 5.68
CA ARG A 284 -26.07 9.28 5.91
C ARG A 284 -25.66 8.28 4.84
#